data_AF-A0A8S1LSX4-F1
#
_entry.id   AF-A0A8S1LSX4-F1
#
_cell.length_a   1.000
_cell.length_b   1.000
_cell.length_c   1.000
_cell.angle_alpha   90.00
_cell.angle_beta   90.00
_cell.angle_gamma   90.00
#
_symmetry.space_group_name_H-M   'P 1'
#
loop_
_entity.id
_entity.type
_entity.pdbx_description
1 polymer ?
#
loop_
_entity_poly.entity_id
_entity_poly.type
_entity_poly.pdbx_seq_one_letter_code
_entity_poly.pdbx_strand_id
1 'polypeptide(L)'
;MINKIKEYMSNTQPVVDALKDLHIYSNDNQFQSQSLISNRLRPFFESQQSKKLFLQSLFEVVQKESVQEGNLQRKFKILLLLHIILSSQVGRSELSKILISKQLNIKTQNSIPSKLDVVCQHYYHYLYKLASQTTFINEEVVDGDLLIYFTLSNQCYIGMAMQKIVENVDLFQSNPLLANIIKFIYYDLQDIFIFILKDIKCLIENRQEIKYSKELMLELYKECQILQKRMLDFYRFNRHFEHFQQIMPPYSLAINQESIGQLLNSQPKMNSLQQIANLQDNHIDRIQPHTSKQKNSIRFDFQERKRKQSDSTQFSFSN
;
A
#
# COMPACT_ATOMS: atom_id res chain seq x y z
N MET A 1 25.10 -19.84 -23.28
CA MET A 1 24.43 -20.26 -22.02
C MET A 1 25.36 -20.17 -20.81
N ILE A 2 26.57 -20.73 -20.86
CA ILE A 2 27.53 -20.73 -19.73
C ILE A 2 27.95 -19.30 -19.29
N ASN A 3 28.15 -18.36 -20.23
CA ASN A 3 28.50 -16.97 -19.89
C ASN A 3 27.36 -16.20 -19.19
N LYS A 4 26.10 -16.43 -19.60
CA LYS A 4 24.94 -15.85 -18.91
C LYS A 4 24.77 -16.42 -17.50
N ILE A 5 25.11 -17.69 -17.28
CA ILE A 5 25.06 -18.32 -15.95
C ILE A 5 26.20 -17.80 -15.05
N LYS A 6 27.40 -17.56 -15.61
CA LYS A 6 28.52 -16.95 -14.86
C LYS A 6 28.28 -15.49 -14.50
N GLU A 7 27.76 -14.67 -15.42
CA GLU A 7 27.32 -13.30 -15.11
C GLU A 7 26.14 -13.27 -14.13
N TYR A 8 25.23 -14.24 -14.22
CA TYR A 8 24.10 -14.39 -13.31
C TYR A 8 24.55 -14.69 -11.87
N MET A 9 25.48 -15.63 -11.69
CA MET A 9 26.02 -15.93 -10.36
C MET A 9 26.91 -14.80 -9.83
N SER A 10 27.61 -14.05 -10.67
CA SER A 10 28.42 -12.90 -10.19
C SER A 10 27.57 -11.72 -9.71
N ASN A 11 26.42 -11.48 -10.33
CA ASN A 11 25.58 -10.30 -10.02
C ASN A 11 24.60 -10.53 -8.86
N THR A 12 24.17 -11.77 -8.61
CA THR A 12 23.25 -12.12 -7.51
C THR A 12 23.97 -12.40 -6.18
N GLN A 13 25.24 -12.81 -6.23
CA GLN A 13 26.02 -13.17 -5.04
C GLN A 13 26.07 -12.07 -3.96
N PRO A 14 26.32 -10.79 -4.29
CA PRO A 14 26.32 -9.72 -3.29
C PRO A 14 24.98 -9.57 -2.55
N VAL A 15 23.87 -9.82 -3.26
CA VAL A 15 22.51 -9.79 -2.68
C VAL A 15 22.32 -10.98 -1.74
N VAL A 16 22.71 -12.18 -2.17
CA VAL A 16 22.62 -13.38 -1.33
C VAL A 16 23.44 -13.22 -0.05
N ASP A 17 24.63 -12.63 -0.14
CA ASP A 17 25.48 -12.37 1.02
C ASP A 17 24.83 -11.35 1.97
N ALA A 18 24.24 -10.28 1.44
CA ALA A 18 23.47 -9.33 2.26
C ALA A 18 22.29 -10.00 2.98
N LEU A 19 21.57 -10.90 2.31
CA LEU A 19 20.46 -11.62 2.92
C LEU A 19 20.92 -12.63 3.98
N LYS A 20 22.12 -13.21 3.83
CA LYS A 20 22.74 -14.05 4.86
C LYS A 20 23.18 -13.24 6.07
N ASP A 21 23.81 -12.08 5.86
CA ASP A 21 24.22 -11.16 6.93
C ASP A 21 23.02 -10.67 7.75
N LEU A 22 21.89 -10.47 7.08
CA LEU A 22 20.61 -10.12 7.71
C LEU A 22 19.85 -11.33 8.29
N HIS A 23 20.47 -12.51 8.28
CA HIS A 23 19.89 -13.76 8.77
C HIS A 23 18.52 -14.10 8.15
N ILE A 24 18.24 -13.69 6.90
CA ILE A 24 16.95 -13.94 6.22
C ILE A 24 16.71 -15.44 6.00
N TYR A 25 17.78 -16.21 5.77
CA TYR A 25 17.71 -17.66 5.55
C TYR A 25 17.78 -18.50 6.84
N SER A 26 17.81 -17.87 8.01
CA SER A 26 17.74 -18.60 9.29
C SER A 26 16.32 -19.13 9.52
N ASN A 27 16.23 -20.28 10.18
CA ASN A 27 14.95 -20.98 10.44
C ASN A 27 14.32 -20.60 11.79
N ASP A 28 14.75 -19.51 12.41
CA ASP A 28 14.16 -18.96 13.63
C ASP A 28 13.06 -17.92 13.30
N ASN A 29 12.36 -17.46 14.34
CA ASN A 29 11.34 -16.41 14.23
C ASN A 29 11.90 -15.00 14.48
N GLN A 30 13.22 -14.80 14.49
CA GLN A 30 13.83 -13.50 14.70
C GLN A 30 13.93 -12.72 13.39
N PHE A 31 13.70 -11.42 13.45
CA PHE A 31 13.87 -10.52 12.33
C PHE A 31 14.73 -9.33 12.73
N GLN A 32 15.66 -8.95 11.86
CA GLN A 32 16.61 -7.88 12.15
C GLN A 32 15.89 -6.53 12.25
N SER A 33 16.45 -5.62 13.05
CA SER A 33 15.90 -4.28 13.20
C SER A 33 15.99 -3.50 11.87
N GLN A 34 15.05 -2.59 11.65
CA GLN A 34 15.01 -1.76 10.45
C GLN A 34 16.31 -0.97 10.25
N SER A 35 16.93 -0.46 11.32
CA SER A 35 18.22 0.24 11.26
C SER A 35 19.35 -0.65 10.73
N LEU A 36 19.46 -1.89 11.22
CA LEU A 36 20.46 -2.86 10.72
C LEU A 36 20.23 -3.20 9.24
N ILE A 37 18.98 -3.44 8.87
CA ILE A 37 18.59 -3.70 7.46
C ILE A 37 18.95 -2.51 6.58
N SER A 38 18.55 -1.30 6.95
CA SER A 38 18.85 -0.08 6.20
C SER A 38 20.34 0.14 6.03
N ASN A 39 21.14 -0.05 7.09
CA ASN A 39 22.59 0.09 7.03
C ASN A 39 23.21 -0.95 6.10
N ARG A 40 22.76 -2.20 6.17
CA ARG A 40 23.30 -3.27 5.33
C ARG A 40 22.96 -3.10 3.85
N LEU A 41 21.79 -2.54 3.56
CA LEU A 41 21.31 -2.35 2.20
C LEU A 41 21.75 -1.04 1.56
N ARG A 42 22.14 -0.03 2.36
CA ARG A 42 22.54 1.31 1.89
C ARG A 42 23.46 1.30 0.65
N PRO A 43 24.53 0.48 0.58
CA PRO A 43 25.43 0.48 -0.57
C PRO A 43 24.75 0.16 -1.90
N PHE A 44 23.67 -0.63 -1.89
CA PHE A 44 22.95 -0.96 -3.11
C PHE A 44 22.15 0.22 -3.68
N PHE A 45 21.82 1.21 -2.85
CA PHE A 45 20.99 2.36 -3.23
C PHE A 45 21.81 3.63 -3.54
N GLU A 46 23.14 3.56 -3.58
CA GLU A 46 24.02 4.71 -3.85
C GLU A 46 23.89 5.26 -5.27
N SER A 47 23.58 4.41 -6.25
CA SER A 47 23.37 4.81 -7.65
C SER A 47 22.11 4.19 -8.24
N GLN A 48 21.57 4.81 -9.30
CA GLN A 48 20.41 4.25 -10.01
C GLN A 48 20.69 2.88 -10.63
N GLN A 49 21.91 2.67 -11.14
CA GLN A 49 22.32 1.40 -11.74
C GLN A 49 22.42 0.29 -10.68
N SER A 50 23.12 0.55 -9.57
CA SER A 50 23.25 -0.41 -8.47
C SER A 50 21.90 -0.77 -7.87
N LYS A 51 21.02 0.24 -7.69
CA LYS A 51 19.65 0.06 -7.19
C LYS A 51 18.85 -0.87 -8.08
N LYS A 52 18.86 -0.61 -9.39
CA LYS A 52 18.11 -1.41 -10.37
C LYS A 52 18.58 -2.87 -10.36
N LEU A 53 19.90 -3.09 -10.38
CA LEU A 53 20.48 -4.43 -10.32
C LEU A 53 20.12 -5.15 -9.01
N PHE A 54 20.27 -4.47 -7.88
CA PHE A 54 19.91 -5.02 -6.58
C PHE A 54 18.44 -5.45 -6.51
N LEU A 55 17.50 -4.58 -6.90
CA LEU A 55 16.07 -4.89 -6.83
C LEU A 55 15.68 -6.03 -7.77
N GLN A 56 16.29 -6.11 -8.96
CA GLN A 56 16.08 -7.23 -9.89
C GLN A 56 16.58 -8.55 -9.30
N SER A 57 17.82 -8.57 -8.80
CA SER A 57 18.42 -9.76 -8.17
C SER A 57 17.71 -10.17 -6.89
N LEU A 58 17.29 -9.22 -6.05
CA LEU A 58 16.49 -9.48 -4.86
C LEU A 58 15.17 -10.16 -5.24
N PHE A 59 14.48 -9.65 -6.27
CA PHE A 59 13.21 -10.22 -6.67
C PHE A 59 13.33 -11.64 -7.23
N GLU A 60 14.42 -11.95 -7.93
CA GLU A 60 14.70 -13.32 -8.38
C GLU A 60 14.88 -14.28 -7.19
N VAL A 61 15.58 -13.84 -6.14
CA VAL A 61 15.69 -14.60 -4.89
C VAL A 61 14.32 -14.80 -4.26
N VAL A 62 13.51 -13.75 -4.16
CA VAL A 62 12.14 -13.83 -3.62
C VAL A 62 11.31 -14.84 -4.40
N GLN A 63 11.36 -14.79 -5.74
CA GLN A 63 10.60 -15.70 -6.60
C GLN A 63 11.03 -17.16 -6.41
N LYS A 64 12.32 -17.41 -6.21
CA LYS A 64 12.83 -18.75 -5.91
C LYS A 64 12.29 -19.26 -4.57
N GLU A 65 12.37 -18.44 -3.53
CA GLU A 65 11.94 -18.81 -2.17
C GLU A 65 10.41 -18.91 -2.06
N SER A 66 9.65 -18.16 -2.87
CA SER A 66 8.17 -18.21 -2.84
C SER A 66 7.60 -19.55 -3.31
N VAL A 67 8.28 -20.20 -4.27
CA VAL A 67 7.86 -21.50 -4.82
C VAL A 67 8.54 -22.70 -4.16
N GLN A 68 9.62 -22.46 -3.40
CA GLN A 68 10.32 -23.53 -2.70
C GLN A 68 9.42 -24.13 -1.60
N GLU A 69 9.36 -25.46 -1.56
CA GLU A 69 8.65 -26.19 -0.52
C GLU A 69 9.38 -26.05 0.82
N GLY A 70 8.61 -25.89 1.90
CA GLY A 70 9.17 -25.65 3.23
C GLY A 70 9.46 -24.18 3.58
N ASN A 71 10.13 -23.99 4.72
CA ASN A 71 10.73 -22.73 5.20
C ASN A 71 9.79 -21.51 5.29
N LEU A 72 8.66 -21.66 5.96
CA LEU A 72 7.68 -20.59 6.15
C LEU A 72 8.28 -19.34 6.84
N GLN A 73 9.21 -19.52 7.78
CA GLN A 73 9.94 -18.43 8.44
C GLN A 73 10.70 -17.57 7.44
N ARG A 74 11.39 -18.19 6.47
CA ARG A 74 12.15 -17.45 5.44
C ARG A 74 11.21 -16.65 4.55
N LYS A 75 10.07 -17.23 4.18
CA LYS A 75 9.03 -16.53 3.41
C LYS A 75 8.55 -15.28 4.16
N PHE A 76 8.24 -15.39 5.45
CA PHE A 76 7.90 -14.22 6.26
C PHE A 76 9.01 -13.17 6.32
N LYS A 77 10.26 -13.57 6.55
CA LYS A 77 11.41 -12.64 6.60
C LYS A 77 11.63 -11.92 5.27
N ILE A 78 11.44 -12.61 4.15
CA ILE A 78 11.51 -12.01 2.81
C ILE A 78 10.36 -11.02 2.61
N LEU A 79 9.13 -11.36 2.99
CA LEU A 79 8.00 -10.44 2.89
C LEU A 79 8.18 -9.20 3.78
N LEU A 80 8.69 -9.36 5.00
CA LEU A 80 9.04 -8.26 5.89
C LEU A 80 10.14 -7.36 5.28
N LEU A 81 11.14 -7.96 4.65
CA LEU A 81 12.18 -7.21 3.92
C LEU A 81 11.60 -6.42 2.75
N LEU A 82 10.71 -7.03 1.96
CA LEU A 82 10.00 -6.33 0.88
C LEU A 82 9.16 -5.17 1.42
N HIS A 83 8.50 -5.37 2.57
CA HIS A 83 7.74 -4.31 3.23
C HIS A 83 8.66 -3.12 3.56
N ILE A 84 9.81 -3.34 4.21
CA ILE A 84 10.76 -2.25 4.51
C ILE A 84 11.17 -1.47 3.25
N ILE A 85 11.43 -2.17 2.14
CA ILE A 85 11.81 -1.51 0.88
C ILE A 85 10.63 -0.75 0.28
N LEU A 86 9.41 -1.31 0.33
CA LEU A 86 8.19 -0.63 -0.08
C LEU A 86 7.88 0.59 0.78
N SER A 87 8.21 0.58 2.07
CA SER A 87 8.04 1.75 2.94
C SER A 87 9.16 2.79 2.75
N SER A 88 10.26 2.45 2.07
CA SER A 88 11.38 3.38 1.82
C SER A 88 11.10 4.40 0.71
N GLN A 89 11.73 5.57 0.75
CA GLN A 89 11.67 6.54 -0.36
C GLN A 89 12.54 6.14 -1.57
N VAL A 90 13.59 5.35 -1.34
CA VAL A 90 14.64 5.09 -2.34
C VAL A 90 14.31 3.93 -3.29
N GLY A 91 13.58 2.92 -2.82
CA GLY A 91 13.31 1.70 -3.59
C GLY A 91 11.83 1.43 -3.89
N ARG A 92 10.91 2.18 -3.27
CA ARG A 92 9.46 1.91 -3.33
C ARG A 92 8.92 1.90 -4.76
N SER A 93 9.22 2.91 -5.57
CA SER A 93 8.67 3.04 -6.92
C SER A 93 9.12 1.89 -7.83
N GLU A 94 10.42 1.61 -7.87
CA GLU A 94 10.95 0.53 -8.71
C GLU A 94 10.51 -0.86 -8.21
N LEU A 95 10.50 -1.10 -6.90
CA LEU A 95 10.04 -2.37 -6.35
C LEU A 95 8.55 -2.58 -6.64
N SER A 96 7.72 -1.54 -6.54
CA SER A 96 6.29 -1.62 -6.84
C SER A 96 6.03 -2.07 -8.27
N LYS A 97 6.76 -1.48 -9.24
CA LYS A 97 6.68 -1.87 -10.66
C LYS A 97 7.08 -3.32 -10.88
N ILE A 98 8.12 -3.81 -10.20
CA ILE A 98 8.56 -5.21 -10.28
C ILE A 98 7.49 -6.15 -9.71
N LEU A 99 6.94 -5.85 -8.53
CA LEU A 99 5.91 -6.67 -7.87
C LEU A 99 4.64 -6.80 -8.72
N ILE A 100 4.16 -5.69 -9.30
CA ILE A 100 2.96 -5.66 -10.13
C ILE A 100 3.17 -6.46 -11.42
N SER A 101 4.34 -6.29 -12.07
CA SER A 101 4.62 -6.93 -13.36
C SER A 101 4.84 -8.43 -13.28
N LYS A 102 5.48 -8.92 -12.20
CA LYS A 102 5.87 -10.33 -12.12
C LYS A 102 4.85 -11.23 -11.43
N GLN A 103 4.14 -10.73 -10.41
CA GLN A 103 3.24 -11.49 -9.53
C GLN A 103 3.89 -12.75 -8.91
N LEU A 104 3.79 -12.92 -7.60
CA LEU A 104 4.33 -14.08 -6.90
C LEU A 104 3.21 -15.05 -6.55
N ASN A 105 3.48 -16.32 -6.73
CA ASN A 105 2.65 -17.38 -6.18
C ASN A 105 3.37 -17.99 -4.97
N ILE A 106 2.89 -17.69 -3.77
CA ILE A 106 3.45 -18.23 -2.53
C ILE A 106 2.85 -19.61 -2.30
N LYS A 107 3.67 -20.64 -2.57
CA LYS A 107 3.28 -22.04 -2.32
C LYS A 107 3.32 -22.35 -0.84
N THR A 108 2.30 -23.05 -0.37
CA THR A 108 2.14 -23.50 1.03
C THR A 108 2.47 -24.98 1.14
N GLN A 109 2.86 -25.42 2.34
CA GLN A 109 3.44 -26.76 2.56
C GLN A 109 2.45 -27.91 2.34
N ASN A 110 1.16 -27.68 2.62
CA ASN A 110 0.16 -28.74 2.75
C ASN A 110 -1.01 -28.55 1.79
N SER A 111 -1.68 -29.66 1.45
CA SER A 111 -2.96 -29.66 0.72
C SER A 111 -4.05 -28.89 1.48
N ILE A 112 -3.96 -28.84 2.81
CA ILE A 112 -4.75 -27.99 3.69
C ILE A 112 -3.81 -26.93 4.30
N PRO A 113 -3.94 -25.64 3.94
CA PRO A 113 -3.04 -24.61 4.42
C PRO A 113 -3.20 -24.39 5.94
N SER A 114 -2.08 -24.29 6.65
CA SER A 114 -2.08 -23.91 8.06
C SER A 114 -2.50 -22.44 8.24
N LYS A 115 -2.88 -22.04 9.46
CA LYS A 115 -3.21 -20.63 9.75
C LYS A 115 -2.03 -19.69 9.42
N LEU A 116 -0.78 -20.13 9.63
CA LEU A 116 0.42 -19.36 9.29
C LEU A 116 0.66 -19.29 7.77
N ASP A 117 0.33 -20.35 7.03
CA ASP A 117 0.35 -20.34 5.57
C ASP A 117 -0.62 -19.28 5.01
N VAL A 118 -1.83 -19.23 5.58
CA VAL A 118 -2.86 -18.23 5.23
C VAL A 118 -2.38 -16.81 5.53
N VAL A 119 -1.76 -16.58 6.69
CA VAL A 119 -1.13 -15.27 7.00
C VAL A 119 -0.08 -14.91 5.95
N CYS A 120 0.81 -15.83 5.59
CA CYS A 120 1.89 -15.56 4.64
C CYS A 120 1.36 -15.15 3.25
N GLN A 121 0.36 -15.87 2.74
CA GLN A 121 -0.29 -15.55 1.47
C GLN A 121 -1.00 -14.20 1.50
N HIS A 122 -1.77 -13.92 2.56
CA HIS A 122 -2.48 -12.65 2.67
C HIS A 122 -1.55 -11.47 2.93
N TYR A 123 -0.43 -11.70 3.61
CA TYR A 123 0.55 -10.65 3.82
C TYR A 123 1.23 -10.28 2.50
N TYR A 124 1.56 -11.25 1.65
CA TYR A 124 1.99 -10.94 0.28
C TYR A 124 0.92 -10.18 -0.51
N HIS A 125 -0.36 -10.59 -0.40
CA HIS A 125 -1.45 -9.86 -1.05
C HIS A 125 -1.53 -8.41 -0.58
N TYR A 126 -1.38 -8.15 0.72
CA TYR A 126 -1.30 -6.81 1.28
C TYR A 126 -0.17 -5.99 0.64
N LEU A 127 1.05 -6.54 0.56
CA LEU A 127 2.20 -5.86 -0.06
C LEU A 127 1.99 -5.60 -1.56
N TYR A 128 1.37 -6.55 -2.27
CA TYR A 128 1.00 -6.37 -3.68
C TYR A 128 0.01 -5.21 -3.86
N LYS A 129 -0.99 -5.10 -2.97
CA LYS A 129 -1.96 -4.00 -2.99
C LYS A 129 -1.32 -2.66 -2.64
N LEU A 130 -0.42 -2.63 -1.65
CA LEU A 130 0.38 -1.46 -1.30
C LEU A 130 1.22 -0.96 -2.49
N ALA A 131 1.89 -1.88 -3.19
CA ALA A 131 2.64 -1.58 -4.41
C ALA A 131 1.74 -1.05 -5.53
N SER A 132 0.60 -1.71 -5.79
CA SER A 132 -0.37 -1.30 -6.81
C SER A 132 -0.92 0.11 -6.55
N GLN A 133 -1.25 0.40 -5.30
CA GLN A 133 -1.70 1.72 -4.87
C GLN A 133 -0.62 2.77 -5.08
N THR A 134 0.62 2.47 -4.69
CA THR A 134 1.72 3.42 -4.85
C THR A 134 1.92 3.79 -6.32
N THR A 135 1.89 2.81 -7.22
CA THR A 135 2.00 3.07 -8.67
C THR A 135 0.81 3.86 -9.17
N PHE A 136 -0.42 3.49 -8.78
CA PHE A 136 -1.64 4.22 -9.14
C PHE A 136 -1.57 5.70 -8.72
N ILE A 137 -1.19 5.98 -7.48
CA ILE A 137 -1.07 7.35 -6.97
C ILE A 137 0.00 8.14 -7.72
N ASN A 138 1.13 7.52 -8.06
CA ASN A 138 2.23 8.22 -8.73
C ASN A 138 2.01 8.44 -10.24
N GLU A 139 1.25 7.56 -10.90
CA GLU A 139 1.16 7.53 -12.36
C GLU A 139 -0.23 7.93 -12.89
N GLU A 140 -1.30 7.71 -12.14
CA GLU A 140 -2.69 7.85 -12.62
C GLU A 140 -3.48 8.94 -11.86
N VAL A 141 -3.11 9.25 -10.62
CA VAL A 141 -3.80 10.29 -9.82
C VAL A 141 -3.31 11.67 -10.24
N VAL A 142 -4.26 12.50 -10.70
CA VAL A 142 -4.01 13.92 -10.99
C VAL A 142 -4.11 14.73 -9.70
N ASP A 143 -3.29 15.77 -9.55
CA ASP A 143 -3.35 16.70 -8.41
C ASP A 143 -4.80 17.15 -8.13
N GLY A 144 -5.28 16.85 -6.92
CA GLY A 144 -6.63 17.13 -6.48
C GLY A 144 -7.68 16.10 -6.90
N ASP A 145 -7.34 14.86 -7.25
CA ASP A 145 -8.37 13.82 -7.38
C ASP A 145 -8.75 13.27 -6.00
N LEU A 146 -10.03 13.39 -5.62
CA LEU A 146 -10.55 12.84 -4.36
C LEU A 146 -10.50 11.31 -4.31
N LEU A 147 -10.33 10.64 -5.46
CA LEU A 147 -10.13 9.20 -5.55
C LEU A 147 -8.95 8.73 -4.69
N ILE A 148 -7.93 9.58 -4.50
CA ILE A 148 -6.78 9.26 -3.64
C ILE A 148 -7.22 8.84 -2.24
N TYR A 149 -8.20 9.52 -1.64
CA TYR A 149 -8.64 9.25 -0.28
C TYR A 149 -9.38 7.93 -0.16
N PHE A 150 -10.20 7.57 -1.15
CA PHE A 150 -10.89 6.28 -1.19
C PHE A 150 -9.92 5.13 -1.45
N THR A 151 -8.92 5.33 -2.32
CA THR A 151 -7.85 4.35 -2.53
C THR A 151 -7.06 4.14 -1.23
N LEU A 152 -6.73 5.23 -0.53
CA LEU A 152 -6.01 5.21 0.74
C LEU A 152 -6.84 4.57 1.88
N SER A 153 -8.13 4.89 2.00
CA SER A 153 -9.01 4.26 3.00
C SER A 153 -9.15 2.76 2.76
N ASN A 154 -9.24 2.35 1.49
CA ASN A 154 -9.27 0.93 1.13
C ASN A 154 -7.97 0.20 1.51
N GLN A 155 -6.81 0.84 1.37
CA GLN A 155 -5.55 0.24 1.86
C GLN A 155 -5.58 0.01 3.37
N CYS A 156 -6.16 0.95 4.15
CA CYS A 156 -6.35 0.74 5.58
C CYS A 156 -7.24 -0.48 5.85
N TYR A 157 -8.33 -0.66 5.10
CA TYR A 157 -9.22 -1.82 5.26
C TYR A 157 -8.52 -3.15 4.97
N ILE A 158 -7.65 -3.20 3.97
CA ILE A 158 -6.85 -4.40 3.65
C ILE A 158 -5.89 -4.69 4.80
N GLY A 159 -5.21 -3.67 5.37
CA GLY A 159 -4.34 -3.84 6.52
C GLY A 159 -5.08 -4.33 7.78
N MET A 160 -6.27 -3.79 8.04
CA MET A 160 -7.13 -4.26 9.14
C MET A 160 -7.61 -5.71 8.93
N ALA A 161 -7.92 -6.10 7.70
CA ALA A 161 -8.26 -7.49 7.38
C ALA A 161 -7.07 -8.43 7.62
N MET A 162 -5.86 -7.99 7.29
CA MET A 162 -4.63 -8.73 7.56
C MET A 162 -4.42 -8.95 9.06
N GLN A 163 -4.70 -7.94 9.90
CA GLN A 163 -4.68 -8.08 11.35
C GLN A 163 -5.64 -9.17 11.84
N LYS A 164 -6.90 -9.18 11.35
CA LYS A 164 -7.88 -10.22 11.70
C LYS A 164 -7.44 -11.62 11.31
N ILE A 165 -6.63 -11.77 10.25
CA ILE A 165 -6.08 -13.06 9.87
C ILE A 165 -5.01 -13.51 10.86
N VAL A 166 -4.16 -12.59 11.33
CA VAL A 166 -3.16 -12.87 12.37
C VAL A 166 -3.82 -13.21 13.71
N GLU A 167 -4.91 -12.54 14.06
CA GLU A 167 -5.72 -12.80 15.27
C GLU A 167 -6.18 -14.25 15.39
N ASN A 168 -6.43 -14.92 14.27
CA ASN A 168 -6.89 -16.30 14.25
C ASN A 168 -5.78 -17.31 14.53
N VAL A 169 -4.50 -16.90 14.53
CA VAL A 169 -3.35 -17.77 14.81
C VAL A 169 -3.19 -17.98 16.31
N ASP A 170 -3.03 -19.24 16.72
CA ASP A 170 -2.86 -19.58 18.12
C ASP A 170 -1.55 -19.00 18.67
N LEU A 171 -1.61 -18.38 19.85
CA LEU A 171 -0.46 -17.74 20.52
C LEU A 171 0.26 -16.68 19.65
N PHE A 172 -0.45 -16.00 18.75
CA PHE A 172 0.14 -15.03 17.81
C PHE A 172 0.96 -13.93 18.49
N GLN A 173 0.60 -13.54 19.72
CA GLN A 173 1.29 -12.49 20.50
C GLN A 173 2.75 -12.86 20.79
N SER A 174 3.04 -14.16 20.85
CA SER A 174 4.37 -14.68 21.19
C SER A 174 5.27 -14.89 19.97
N ASN A 175 4.74 -14.74 18.75
CA ASN A 175 5.48 -14.95 17.51
C ASN A 175 6.12 -13.63 17.01
N PRO A 176 7.46 -13.48 17.07
CA PRO A 176 8.09 -12.21 16.73
C PRO A 176 7.96 -11.83 15.24
N LEU A 177 7.80 -12.80 14.32
CA LEU A 177 7.55 -12.49 12.91
C LEU A 177 6.18 -11.88 12.72
N LEU A 178 5.14 -12.44 13.36
CA LEU A 178 3.78 -11.88 13.30
C LEU A 178 3.72 -10.50 13.96
N ALA A 179 4.41 -10.33 15.09
CA ALA A 179 4.54 -9.02 15.74
C ALA A 179 5.16 -7.97 14.80
N ASN A 180 6.21 -8.31 14.04
CA ASN A 180 6.80 -7.40 13.06
C ASN A 180 5.85 -7.10 11.87
N ILE A 181 5.07 -8.08 11.42
CA ILE A 181 4.06 -7.86 10.36
C ILE A 181 3.04 -6.83 10.82
N ILE A 182 2.49 -7.03 12.02
CA ILE A 182 1.51 -6.09 12.59
C ILE A 182 2.15 -4.73 12.86
N LYS A 183 3.40 -4.69 13.34
CA LYS A 183 4.18 -3.45 13.49
C LYS A 183 4.22 -2.62 12.22
N PHE A 184 4.58 -3.21 11.09
CA PHE A 184 4.70 -2.44 9.84
C PHE A 184 3.32 -2.04 9.30
N ILE A 185 2.32 -2.92 9.35
CA ILE A 185 0.95 -2.59 8.97
C ILE A 185 0.41 -1.42 9.82
N TYR A 186 0.71 -1.41 11.11
CA TYR A 186 0.31 -0.32 11.99
C TYR A 186 0.84 1.03 11.54
N TYR A 187 2.14 1.13 11.23
CA TYR A 187 2.74 2.39 10.79
C TYR A 187 2.20 2.85 9.44
N ASP A 188 2.06 1.94 8.47
CA ASP A 188 1.43 2.25 7.19
C ASP A 188 0.03 2.84 7.39
N LEU A 189 -0.80 2.17 8.18
CA LEU A 189 -2.19 2.57 8.42
C LEU A 189 -2.28 3.89 9.17
N GLN A 190 -1.40 4.10 10.15
CA GLN A 190 -1.33 5.35 10.91
C GLN A 190 -0.97 6.52 10.00
N ASP A 191 0.06 6.39 9.16
CA ASP A 191 0.51 7.46 8.27
C ASP A 191 -0.57 7.80 7.23
N ILE A 192 -1.16 6.78 6.61
CA ILE A 192 -2.27 6.96 5.65
C ILE A 192 -3.45 7.66 6.31
N PHE A 193 -3.84 7.21 7.50
CA PHE A 193 -5.01 7.75 8.19
C PHE A 193 -4.80 9.19 8.65
N ILE A 194 -3.61 9.55 9.17
CA ILE A 194 -3.28 10.93 9.54
C ILE A 194 -3.33 11.84 8.31
N PHE A 195 -2.81 11.38 7.17
CA PHE A 195 -2.87 12.11 5.91
C PHE A 195 -4.33 12.38 5.52
N ILE A 196 -5.16 11.34 5.42
CA ILE A 196 -6.60 11.46 5.09
C ILE A 196 -7.29 12.45 6.02
N LEU A 197 -7.08 12.30 7.34
CA LEU A 197 -7.80 13.07 8.35
C LEU A 197 -7.45 14.56 8.30
N LYS A 198 -6.17 14.89 8.15
CA LYS A 198 -5.71 16.29 8.05
C LYS A 198 -6.20 16.95 6.77
N ASP A 199 -6.10 16.23 5.65
CA ASP A 199 -6.37 16.80 4.34
C ASP A 199 -7.86 16.98 4.09
N ILE A 200 -8.69 15.99 4.45
CA ILE A 200 -10.16 16.14 4.39
C ILE A 200 -10.64 17.28 5.29
N LYS A 201 -10.06 17.43 6.49
CA LYS A 201 -10.37 18.57 7.37
C LYS A 201 -10.07 19.89 6.67
N CYS A 202 -8.88 20.01 6.07
CA CYS A 202 -8.49 21.19 5.30
C CYS A 202 -9.47 21.49 4.16
N LEU A 203 -9.83 20.47 3.36
CA LEU A 203 -10.77 20.61 2.25
C LEU A 203 -12.18 21.06 2.69
N ILE A 204 -12.66 20.59 3.85
CA ILE A 204 -13.99 20.95 4.36
C ILE A 204 -14.00 22.36 4.97
N GLU A 205 -12.91 22.76 5.63
CA GLU A 205 -12.81 24.04 6.34
C GLU A 205 -12.36 25.20 5.44
N ASN A 206 -11.46 24.97 4.49
CA ASN A 206 -10.92 26.00 3.59
C ASN A 206 -11.75 26.10 2.30
N ARG A 207 -12.92 26.72 2.42
CA ARG A 207 -13.96 26.82 1.36
C ARG A 207 -13.64 27.75 0.18
N GLN A 208 -12.49 28.40 0.13
CA GLN A 208 -12.26 29.46 -0.85
C GLN A 208 -12.01 28.95 -2.29
N GLU A 209 -11.82 27.64 -2.48
CA GLU A 209 -11.68 27.02 -3.82
C GLU A 209 -12.33 25.63 -3.87
N ILE A 210 -13.64 25.52 -3.58
CA ILE A 210 -14.29 24.21 -3.70
C ILE A 210 -14.45 23.86 -5.19
N LYS A 211 -13.46 23.13 -5.74
CA LYS A 211 -13.48 22.53 -7.08
C LYS A 211 -14.48 21.36 -7.19
N TYR A 212 -14.96 20.83 -6.07
CA TYR A 212 -15.74 19.58 -5.99
C TYR A 212 -17.21 19.82 -5.62
N SER A 213 -18.09 18.90 -5.99
CA SER A 213 -19.50 18.98 -5.59
C SER A 213 -19.67 18.76 -4.08
N LYS A 214 -20.73 19.34 -3.51
CA LYS A 214 -21.04 19.18 -2.08
C LYS A 214 -21.35 17.72 -1.73
N GLU A 215 -22.01 17.01 -2.64
CA GLU A 215 -22.34 15.60 -2.50
C GLU A 215 -21.08 14.74 -2.34
N LEU A 216 -20.08 14.98 -3.19
CA LEU A 216 -18.82 14.22 -3.15
C LEU A 216 -18.00 14.55 -1.89
N MET A 217 -18.01 15.80 -1.45
CA MET A 217 -17.40 16.21 -0.17
C MET A 217 -18.09 15.54 1.03
N LEU A 218 -19.41 15.36 0.98
CA LEU A 218 -20.18 14.67 2.01
C LEU A 218 -19.88 13.17 2.05
N GLU A 219 -19.74 12.52 0.89
CA GLU A 219 -19.32 11.11 0.80
C GLU A 219 -17.93 10.92 1.40
N LEU A 220 -16.98 11.78 1.06
CA LEU A 220 -15.63 11.77 1.59
C LEU A 220 -15.60 11.95 3.12
N TYR A 221 -16.44 12.86 3.64
CA TYR A 221 -16.60 13.04 5.09
C TYR A 221 -17.15 11.78 5.77
N LYS A 222 -18.20 11.15 5.21
CA LYS A 222 -18.77 9.90 5.74
C LYS A 222 -17.75 8.77 5.74
N GLU A 223 -16.99 8.63 4.67
CA GLU A 223 -15.92 7.63 4.57
C GLU A 223 -14.84 7.88 5.65
N CYS A 224 -14.46 9.13 5.88
CA CYS A 224 -13.54 9.50 6.95
C CYS A 224 -14.08 9.10 8.34
N GLN A 225 -15.37 9.31 8.61
CA GLN A 225 -15.99 8.91 9.87
C GLN A 225 -15.98 7.38 10.07
N ILE A 226 -16.27 6.62 9.01
CA ILE A 226 -16.21 5.15 9.04
C ILE A 226 -14.78 4.69 9.34
N LEU A 227 -13.80 5.30 8.66
CA LEU A 227 -12.38 4.98 8.84
C LEU A 227 -11.91 5.31 10.27
N GLN A 228 -12.30 6.45 10.84
CA GLN A 228 -11.99 6.81 12.23
C GLN A 228 -12.47 5.75 13.23
N LYS A 229 -13.71 5.26 13.09
CA LYS A 229 -14.26 4.21 13.95
C LYS A 229 -13.46 2.92 13.84
N ARG A 230 -13.11 2.50 12.61
CA ARG A 230 -12.34 1.28 12.37
C ARG A 230 -10.90 1.37 12.85
N MET A 231 -10.26 2.52 12.68
CA MET A 231 -8.91 2.79 13.19
C MET A 231 -8.85 2.73 14.72
N LEU A 232 -9.91 3.18 15.41
CA LEU A 232 -10.02 3.04 16.86
C LEU A 232 -10.00 1.56 17.30
N ASP A 233 -10.78 0.71 16.63
CA ASP A 233 -10.81 -0.73 16.93
C ASP A 233 -9.46 -1.39 16.60
N PHE A 234 -8.84 -1.01 15.48
CA PHE A 234 -7.49 -1.41 15.10
C PHE A 234 -6.47 -1.06 16.19
N TYR A 235 -6.43 0.19 16.67
CA TYR A 235 -5.50 0.60 17.72
C TYR A 235 -5.72 -0.13 19.05
N ARG A 236 -6.98 -0.41 19.41
CA ARG A 236 -7.30 -1.19 20.61
C ARG A 236 -6.73 -2.60 20.53
N PHE A 237 -6.87 -3.26 19.39
CA PHE A 237 -6.30 -4.58 19.18
C PHE A 237 -4.78 -4.58 19.34
N ASN A 238 -4.09 -3.59 18.77
CA ASN A 238 -2.63 -3.57 18.76
C ASN A 238 -1.99 -3.53 20.16
N ARG A 239 -2.74 -3.15 21.20
CA ARG A 239 -2.29 -3.20 22.60
C ARG A 239 -1.91 -4.61 23.09
N HIS A 240 -2.25 -5.67 22.35
CA HIS A 240 -1.78 -7.04 22.65
C HIS A 240 -0.28 -7.22 22.44
N PHE A 241 0.40 -6.32 21.72
CA PHE A 241 1.86 -6.36 21.56
C PHE A 241 2.55 -5.28 22.41
N GLU A 242 3.63 -5.65 23.09
CA GLU A 242 4.35 -4.77 24.03
C GLU A 242 4.82 -3.46 23.40
N HIS A 243 5.23 -3.49 22.13
CA HIS A 243 5.73 -2.32 21.42
C HIS A 243 4.67 -1.26 21.09
N PHE A 244 3.38 -1.55 21.34
CA PHE A 244 2.27 -0.61 21.14
C PHE A 244 1.62 -0.14 22.45
N GLN A 245 2.23 -0.41 23.61
CA GLN A 245 1.69 0.00 24.91
C GLN A 245 1.72 1.52 25.18
N GLN A 246 2.10 2.34 24.19
CA GLN A 246 2.15 3.80 24.32
C GLN A 246 0.86 4.50 23.84
N ILE A 247 0.79 5.79 24.16
CA ILE A 247 -0.35 6.70 23.94
C ILE A 247 -0.98 6.47 22.55
N MET A 248 -2.31 6.28 22.54
CA MET A 248 -3.06 6.04 21.31
C MET A 248 -2.88 7.22 20.35
N PRO A 249 -2.55 6.97 19.06
CA PRO A 249 -2.42 8.04 18.08
C PRO A 249 -3.70 8.88 17.98
N PRO A 250 -3.60 10.15 17.54
CA PRO A 250 -4.77 10.95 17.26
C PRO A 250 -5.66 10.23 16.25
N TYR A 251 -6.89 9.93 16.66
CA TYR A 251 -7.84 9.12 15.90
C TYR A 251 -9.11 9.87 15.51
N SER A 252 -9.19 11.13 15.92
CA SER A 252 -10.24 12.05 15.53
C SER A 252 -9.63 13.45 15.44
N LEU A 253 -10.14 14.23 14.50
CA LEU A 253 -9.93 15.67 14.44
C LEU A 253 -11.32 16.31 14.42
N ALA A 254 -11.58 17.24 15.33
CA ALA A 254 -12.82 18.00 15.32
C ALA A 254 -12.83 18.88 14.06
N ILE A 255 -13.81 18.67 13.19
CA ILE A 255 -14.10 19.54 12.04
C ILE A 255 -15.11 20.59 12.50
N ASN A 256 -14.95 21.85 12.08
CA ASN A 256 -15.88 22.94 12.42
C ASN A 256 -17.34 22.55 12.08
N GLN A 257 -18.22 22.62 13.09
CA GLN A 257 -19.64 22.27 12.97
C GLN A 257 -20.37 23.12 11.93
N GLU A 258 -19.99 24.39 11.75
CA GLU A 258 -20.58 25.27 10.73
C GLU A 258 -20.23 24.78 9.32
N SER A 259 -18.98 24.36 9.10
CA SER A 259 -18.52 23.77 7.83
C SER A 259 -19.24 22.47 7.52
N ILE A 260 -19.56 21.65 8.52
CA ILE A 260 -20.36 20.43 8.35
C ILE A 260 -21.83 20.77 8.09
N GLY A 261 -22.43 21.68 8.86
CA GLY A 261 -23.83 22.08 8.71
C GLY A 261 -24.12 22.62 7.32
N GLN A 262 -23.19 23.37 6.74
CA GLN A 262 -23.29 23.85 5.36
C GLN A 262 -23.15 22.75 4.28
N LEU A 263 -22.52 21.61 4.59
CA LEU A 263 -22.53 20.41 3.73
C LEU A 263 -23.83 19.62 3.88
N LEU A 264 -24.39 19.54 5.09
CA LEU A 264 -25.64 18.81 5.37
C LEU A 264 -26.90 19.56 4.92
N ASN A 265 -26.85 20.90 4.88
CA ASN A 265 -27.97 21.74 4.47
C ASN A 265 -28.23 21.78 2.95
N SER A 266 -27.48 21.01 2.15
CA SER A 266 -27.90 20.71 0.79
C SER A 266 -29.06 19.71 0.82
N GLN A 267 -30.30 20.20 0.88
CA GLN A 267 -31.44 19.39 0.49
C GLN A 267 -31.20 18.85 -0.94
N PRO A 268 -31.55 17.59 -1.24
CA PRO A 268 -31.69 17.20 -2.64
C PRO A 268 -32.75 18.12 -3.24
N LYS A 269 -32.39 18.91 -4.25
CA LYS A 269 -33.40 19.64 -5.01
C LYS A 269 -34.30 18.58 -5.65
N MET A 270 -35.50 18.39 -5.10
CA MET A 270 -36.61 17.56 -5.60
C MET A 270 -37.11 17.96 -7.01
N ASN A 271 -36.33 18.73 -7.78
CA ASN A 271 -36.67 19.18 -9.13
C ASN A 271 -35.98 18.36 -10.22
N SER A 272 -35.00 17.50 -9.90
CA SER A 272 -34.32 16.64 -10.89
C SER A 272 -35.07 15.35 -11.22
N LEU A 273 -35.97 14.87 -10.35
CA LEU A 273 -36.81 13.69 -10.63
C LEU A 273 -37.96 14.00 -11.61
N GLN A 274 -38.45 15.24 -11.67
CA GLN A 274 -39.45 15.64 -12.68
C GLN A 274 -38.85 15.88 -14.07
N GLN A 275 -37.56 16.21 -14.17
CA GLN A 275 -36.88 16.32 -15.47
C GLN A 275 -36.55 14.95 -16.09
N ILE A 276 -36.35 13.90 -15.27
CA ILE A 276 -36.12 12.53 -15.76
C ILE A 276 -37.45 11.88 -16.20
N ALA A 277 -38.57 12.18 -15.52
CA ALA A 277 -39.90 11.68 -15.94
C ALA A 277 -40.32 12.23 -17.33
N ASN A 278 -39.96 13.49 -17.65
CA ASN A 278 -40.24 14.08 -18.97
C ASN A 278 -39.25 13.66 -20.08
N LEU A 279 -38.18 12.95 -19.73
CA LEU A 279 -37.23 12.36 -20.69
C LEU A 279 -37.54 10.89 -20.99
N GLN A 280 -38.47 10.25 -20.27
CA GLN A 280 -38.87 8.86 -20.50
C GLN A 280 -39.99 8.69 -21.54
N ASP A 281 -40.60 9.77 -22.02
CA ASP A 281 -41.64 9.72 -23.07
C ASP A 281 -41.12 9.90 -24.51
N ASN A 282 -39.82 10.08 -24.72
CA ASN A 282 -39.24 10.16 -26.06
C ASN A 282 -38.13 9.13 -26.28
N HIS A 283 -38.41 8.19 -27.19
CA HIS A 283 -37.54 7.17 -27.78
C HIS A 283 -37.23 5.92 -26.92
N ILE A 284 -38.23 5.04 -26.88
CA ILE A 284 -38.00 3.60 -27.05
C ILE A 284 -37.39 3.41 -28.45
N ASP A 285 -36.11 3.04 -28.54
CA ASP A 285 -35.66 2.18 -29.63
C ASP A 285 -34.45 1.31 -29.22
N ARG A 286 -34.54 0.05 -29.62
CA ARG A 286 -33.73 -1.10 -29.23
C ARG A 286 -32.27 -0.96 -29.68
N ILE A 287 -31.30 -1.07 -28.77
CA ILE A 287 -29.96 -1.59 -29.10
C ILE A 287 -29.45 -2.48 -27.97
N GLN A 288 -29.20 -3.75 -28.28
CA GLN A 288 -28.61 -4.76 -27.39
C GLN A 288 -27.13 -4.45 -27.08
N PRO A 289 -26.59 -4.85 -25.90
CA PRO A 289 -25.17 -4.71 -25.61
C PRO A 289 -24.37 -5.82 -26.31
N HIS A 290 -23.60 -5.46 -27.34
CA HIS A 290 -22.52 -6.29 -27.87
C HIS A 290 -21.23 -6.07 -27.07
N THR A 291 -20.79 -7.09 -26.34
CA THR A 291 -19.43 -7.18 -25.79
C THR A 291 -18.49 -7.71 -26.86
N SER A 292 -17.51 -6.91 -27.30
CA SER A 292 -16.35 -7.40 -28.06
C SER A 292 -15.06 -6.76 -27.56
N LYS A 293 -14.08 -7.61 -27.26
CA LYS A 293 -12.71 -7.26 -26.90
C LYS A 293 -12.04 -6.53 -28.08
N GLN A 294 -11.57 -5.30 -27.91
CA GLN A 294 -10.61 -4.69 -28.82
C GLN A 294 -9.41 -4.12 -28.06
N LYS A 295 -8.24 -4.72 -28.35
CA LYS A 295 -6.91 -4.13 -28.14
C LYS A 295 -6.82 -2.87 -29.01
N ASN A 296 -6.51 -1.72 -28.41
CA ASN A 296 -5.92 -0.60 -29.15
C ASN A 296 -4.65 -0.15 -28.43
N SER A 297 -3.52 -0.39 -29.08
CA SER A 297 -2.24 0.25 -28.79
C SER A 297 -2.31 1.70 -29.27
N ILE A 298 -2.26 2.65 -28.35
CA ILE A 298 -2.02 4.06 -28.70
C ILE A 298 -0.59 4.40 -28.31
N ARG A 299 0.27 4.61 -29.31
CA ARG A 299 1.56 5.30 -29.16
C ARG A 299 1.25 6.79 -28.95
N PHE A 300 1.77 7.37 -27.88
CA PHE A 300 1.83 8.82 -27.72
C PHE A 300 3.29 9.28 -27.78
N ASP A 301 3.58 10.14 -28.75
CA ASP A 301 4.84 10.89 -28.83
C ASP A 301 4.85 11.98 -27.76
N PHE A 302 5.91 12.01 -26.95
CA PHE A 302 6.11 13.01 -25.90
C PHE A 302 6.78 14.25 -26.47
N GLN A 303 6.12 15.41 -26.38
CA GLN A 303 6.83 16.69 -26.38
C GLN A 303 7.29 17.01 -24.95
N GLU A 304 8.60 16.86 -24.70
CA GLU A 304 9.25 17.31 -23.48
C GLU A 304 9.12 18.83 -23.32
N ARG A 305 8.36 19.28 -22.33
CA ARG A 305 8.58 20.61 -21.74
C ARG A 305 9.41 20.45 -20.48
N LYS A 306 10.72 20.71 -20.60
CA LYS A 306 11.64 20.86 -19.47
C LYS A 306 11.09 21.90 -18.49
N ARG A 307 10.75 21.48 -17.27
CA ARG A 307 10.61 22.39 -16.12
C ARG A 307 11.98 22.59 -15.48
N LYS A 308 12.34 23.86 -15.31
CA LYS A 308 13.58 24.34 -14.66
C LYS A 308 13.59 23.92 -13.18
N GLN A 309 14.73 23.42 -12.73
CA GLN A 309 15.10 23.25 -11.33
C GLN A 309 15.38 24.60 -10.66
N SER A 310 14.83 24.79 -9.46
CA SER A 310 15.31 25.63 -8.34
C SER A 310 14.30 25.39 -7.19
N ASP A 311 14.61 25.11 -5.94
CA ASP A 311 15.85 25.06 -5.18
C ASP A 311 15.69 24.07 -4.02
N SER A 312 16.85 23.71 -3.48
CA SER A 312 17.14 22.94 -2.26
C SER A 312 16.06 22.90 -1.18
N THR A 313 15.77 21.71 -0.66
CA THR A 313 15.35 21.56 0.74
C THR A 313 16.01 20.34 1.36
N GLN A 314 16.69 20.57 2.48
CA GLN A 314 17.54 19.63 3.21
C GLN A 314 16.75 18.44 3.77
N PHE A 315 17.48 17.31 3.86
CA PHE A 315 17.07 16.02 4.39
C PHE A 315 16.87 16.01 5.92
N SER A 316 15.94 15.17 6.37
CA SER A 316 16.06 14.45 7.66
C SER A 316 15.35 13.10 7.58
N PHE A 317 15.94 12.07 8.19
CA PHE A 317 15.31 10.78 8.44
C PHE A 317 14.81 10.78 9.89
N SER A 318 13.52 10.57 10.10
CA SER A 318 12.97 10.41 11.45
C SER A 318 13.43 9.08 12.05
N ASN A 319 13.91 9.14 13.29
CA ASN A 319 14.37 8.00 14.10
C ASN A 319 13.27 6.99 14.42
#